data_AF-A0A7V7WG42-F1
#
_entry.id   AF-A0A7V7WG42-F1
#
_cell.length_a   1.000
_cell.length_b   1.000
_cell.length_c   1.000
_cell.angle_alpha   90.00
_cell.angle_beta   90.00
_cell.angle_gamma   90.00
#
_symmetry.space_group_name_H-M   'P 1'
#
loop_
_entity.id
_entity.type
_entity.pdbx_description
1 polymer ?
#
loop_
_entity_poly.entity_id
_entity_poly.type
_entity_poly.pdbx_seq_one_letter_code
_entity_poly.pdbx_strand_id
1 'polypeptide(L)'
;FVVLKGDYRAGGALAAELSEKVGEILGKTLRPEKVIFVPALPKTRSAKIVRGAIKKRYLGKPLGDLSSVENPDALEAIRPL
;
A
#
# COMPACT_ATOMS: atom_id res chain seq x y z
N PHE A 1 0.28 3.05 0.75
CA PHE A 1 0.67 2.21 -0.39
C PHE A 1 -0.23 2.51 -1.57
N VAL A 2 0.34 2.68 -2.75
CA VAL A 2 -0.38 3.07 -3.98
C VAL A 2 0.07 2.18 -5.12
N VAL A 3 -0.88 1.71 -5.93
CA VAL A 3 -0.62 1.06 -7.22
C VAL A 3 -1.07 2.04 -8.30
N LEU A 4 -0.17 2.37 -9.22
CA LEU A 4 -0.45 3.27 -10.32
C LEU A 4 -1.17 2.53 -11.46
N LYS A 5 -2.09 3.20 -12.15
CA LYS A 5 -2.84 2.65 -13.29
C LYS A 5 -2.34 3.27 -14.58
N GLY A 6 -2.12 2.49 -15.63
CA GLY A 6 -1.65 3.03 -16.91
C GLY A 6 -0.22 3.57 -16.80
N ASP A 7 0.06 4.69 -17.46
CA ASP A 7 1.43 5.16 -17.70
C ASP A 7 1.95 6.16 -16.65
N TYR A 8 1.26 6.31 -15.50
CA TYR A 8 1.78 7.13 -14.42
C TYR A 8 3.10 6.57 -13.89
N ARG A 9 4.08 7.46 -13.67
CA ARG A 9 5.39 7.10 -13.13
C ARG A 9 5.46 7.46 -11.65
N ALA A 10 5.97 6.52 -10.86
CA ALA A 10 6.26 6.76 -9.46
C ALA A 10 7.32 7.86 -9.32
N GLY A 11 7.13 8.80 -8.39
CA GLY A 11 8.05 9.89 -8.16
C GLY A 11 7.68 10.74 -6.95
N GLY A 12 8.63 11.51 -6.43
CA GLY A 12 8.44 12.36 -5.26
C GLY A 12 7.37 13.44 -5.46
N ALA A 13 7.30 14.03 -6.66
CA ALA A 13 6.28 15.01 -7.00
C ALA A 13 4.87 14.42 -6.91
N LEU A 14 4.64 13.26 -7.53
CA LEU A 14 3.34 12.56 -7.48
C LEU A 14 3.00 12.09 -6.07
N ALA A 15 3.98 11.65 -5.28
CA ALA A 15 3.78 11.29 -3.88
C ALA A 15 3.30 12.50 -3.04
N ALA A 16 3.92 13.67 -3.23
CA ALA A 16 3.53 14.90 -2.56
C ALA A 16 2.11 15.33 -2.99
N GLU A 17 1.83 15.33 -4.28
CA GLU A 17 0.51 15.67 -4.83
C GLU A 17 -0.60 14.77 -4.25
N LEU A 18 -0.40 13.44 -4.22
CA LEU A 18 -1.35 12.50 -3.64
C LEU A 18 -1.54 12.74 -2.12
N SER A 19 -0.46 13.02 -1.39
CA SER A 19 -0.53 13.30 0.05
C SER A 19 -1.32 14.58 0.33
N GLU A 20 -1.05 15.68 -0.38
CA GLU A 20 -1.81 16.93 -0.28
C GLU A 20 -3.29 16.70 -0.62
N LYS A 21 -3.57 15.96 -1.71
CA LYS A 21 -4.94 15.73 -2.14
C LYS A 21 -5.78 15.00 -1.09
N VAL A 22 -5.18 14.05 -0.38
CA VAL A 22 -5.83 13.38 0.76
C VAL A 22 -6.11 14.37 1.89
N GLY A 23 -5.16 15.25 2.20
CA GLY A 23 -5.33 16.29 3.22
C GLY A 23 -6.40 17.33 2.86
N GLU A 24 -6.56 17.67 1.59
CA GLU A 24 -7.62 18.56 1.09
C GLU A 24 -9.01 17.93 1.23
N ILE A 25 -9.15 16.66 0.82
CA ILE A 25 -10.46 15.98 0.74
C ILE A 25 -10.92 15.46 2.10
N LEU A 26 -10.01 14.87 2.88
CA LEU A 26 -10.32 14.19 4.14
C LEU A 26 -9.91 15.00 5.37
N GLY A 27 -9.15 16.09 5.19
CA GLY A 27 -8.63 16.93 6.26
C GLY A 27 -7.17 16.65 6.60
N LYS A 28 -6.47 17.69 7.07
CA LYS A 28 -5.02 17.68 7.32
C LYS A 28 -4.55 16.55 8.25
N THR A 29 -5.37 16.15 9.23
CA THR A 29 -5.06 15.05 10.17
C THR A 29 -4.99 13.68 9.49
N LEU A 30 -5.68 13.50 8.36
CA LEU A 30 -5.69 12.24 7.60
C LEU A 30 -4.66 12.23 6.47
N ARG A 31 -3.85 13.28 6.35
CA ARG A 31 -2.76 13.35 5.39
C ARG A 31 -1.74 12.23 5.66
N PRO A 32 -1.43 11.38 4.67
CA PRO A 32 -0.41 10.35 4.83
C PRO A 32 0.98 10.96 4.96
N GLU A 33 1.74 10.52 5.96
CA GLU A 33 3.16 10.89 6.11
C GLU A 33 4.03 10.33 4.96
N LYS A 34 3.67 9.14 4.45
CA LYS A 34 4.41 8.46 3.38
C LYS A 34 3.46 7.91 2.32
N VAL A 35 3.77 8.21 1.06
CA VAL A 35 3.15 7.57 -0.11
C VAL A 35 4.19 6.62 -0.73
N ILE A 36 3.96 5.32 -0.58
CA ILE A 36 4.86 4.27 -1.07
C ILE A 36 4.19 3.60 -2.28
N PHE A 37 4.83 3.71 -3.44
CA PHE A 37 4.39 3.05 -4.66
C PHE A 37 4.82 1.58 -4.66
N VAL A 38 3.90 0.69 -5.03
CA VAL A 38 4.12 -0.75 -5.11
C VAL A 38 3.52 -1.29 -6.41
N PRO A 39 4.08 -2.36 -7.00
CA PRO A 39 3.58 -2.92 -8.25
C PRO A 39 2.19 -3.57 -8.09
N ALA A 40 1.92 -4.13 -6.91
CA ALA A 40 0.65 -4.76 -6.59
C ALA A 40 0.36 -4.68 -5.09
N LEU A 41 -0.90 -4.88 -4.71
CA LEU A 41 -1.30 -5.13 -3.32
C LEU A 41 -1.67 -6.62 -3.18
N PRO A 42 -1.40 -7.24 -2.02
CA PRO A 42 -1.84 -8.60 -1.74
C PRO A 42 -3.36 -8.64 -1.68
N LYS A 43 -3.93 -9.61 -2.39
CA LYS A 43 -5.37 -9.84 -2.50
C LYS A 43 -5.70 -11.29 -2.18
N THR A 44 -6.92 -11.52 -1.70
CA THR A 44 -7.49 -12.87 -1.60
C THR A 44 -7.90 -13.37 -2.98
N ARG A 45 -8.21 -14.67 -3.09
CA ARG A 45 -8.86 -15.25 -4.29
C ARG A 45 -10.21 -14.60 -4.68
N SER A 46 -10.81 -13.87 -3.74
CA SER A 46 -12.01 -13.05 -3.96
C SER A 46 -11.70 -11.57 -4.24
N ALA A 47 -10.45 -11.28 -4.64
CA ALA A 47 -9.92 -9.96 -4.95
C ALA A 47 -9.91 -8.93 -3.80
N LYS A 48 -10.18 -9.33 -2.55
CA LYS A 48 -10.16 -8.41 -1.39
C LYS A 48 -8.72 -8.09 -1.00
N ILE A 49 -8.41 -6.81 -0.81
CA ILE A 49 -7.09 -6.38 -0.34
C ILE A 49 -6.86 -6.84 1.09
N VAL A 50 -5.75 -7.55 1.34
CA VAL A 50 -5.41 -8.13 2.64
C VAL A 50 -4.66 -7.11 3.50
N ARG A 51 -5.37 -6.05 3.91
CA ARG A 51 -4.79 -4.91 4.66
C ARG A 51 -4.09 -5.32 5.96
N GLY A 52 -4.57 -6.39 6.61
CA GLY A 52 -3.95 -6.92 7.83
C GLY A 52 -2.52 -7.43 7.59
N ALA A 53 -2.29 -8.16 6.50
CA ALA A 53 -0.96 -8.66 6.13
C ALA A 53 -0.02 -7.50 5.75
N ILE A 54 -0.53 -6.51 5.00
CA ILE A 54 0.21 -5.27 4.68
C ILE A 54 0.70 -4.59 5.95
N LYS A 55 -0.18 -4.39 6.94
CA LYS A 55 0.16 -3.76 8.22
C LYS A 55 1.20 -4.57 8.98
N LYS A 56 1.03 -5.89 9.09
CA LYS A 56 1.99 -6.76 9.78
C LYS A 56 3.37 -6.71 9.12
N ARG A 57 3.43 -6.82 7.80
CA ARG A 57 4.69 -6.74 7.03
C ARG A 57 5.40 -5.40 7.26
N TYR A 58 4.68 -4.29 7.13
CA TYR A 58 5.23 -2.95 7.33
C TYR A 58 5.74 -2.72 8.77
N LEU A 59 5.09 -3.33 9.76
CA LEU A 59 5.50 -3.26 11.16
C LEU A 59 6.55 -4.32 11.55
N GLY A 60 7.08 -5.11 10.61
CA GLY A 60 8.02 -6.19 10.90
C GLY A 60 7.45 -7.31 11.78
N LYS A 61 6.12 -7.48 11.81
CA LYS A 61 5.44 -8.49 12.63
C LYS A 61 5.24 -9.79 11.85
N PRO A 62 5.14 -10.95 12.54
CA PRO A 62 4.84 -12.23 11.91
C PRO A 62 3.52 -12.18 11.11
N LEU A 63 3.56 -12.63 9.86
CA LEU A 63 2.40 -12.55 8.94
C LEU A 63 1.29 -13.53 9.34
N GLY A 64 1.66 -14.71 9.85
CA GLY A 64 0.72 -15.80 10.16
C GLY A 64 0.33 -16.54 8.88
N ASP A 65 -0.87 -17.12 8.87
CA ASP A 65 -1.38 -17.87 7.71
C ASP A 65 -1.72 -16.94 6.53
N LEU A 66 -1.20 -17.27 5.34
CA LEU A 66 -1.42 -16.59 4.07
C LEU A 66 -2.11 -17.49 3.03
N SER A 67 -2.62 -18.66 3.42
CA SER A 67 -3.27 -19.65 2.55
C SER A 67 -4.38 -19.06 1.65
N SER A 68 -5.06 -18.02 2.14
CA SER A 68 -6.15 -17.32 1.44
C SER A 68 -5.67 -16.20 0.51
N VAL A 69 -4.38 -15.83 0.55
CA VAL A 69 -3.78 -14.79 -0.28
C VAL A 69 -3.37 -15.39 -1.61
N GLU A 70 -3.87 -14.81 -2.70
CA GLU A 70 -3.61 -15.28 -4.06
C GLU A 70 -2.21 -14.90 -4.54
N ASN A 71 -1.75 -13.70 -4.20
CA ASN A 71 -0.46 -13.13 -4.58
C ASN A 71 0.36 -12.71 -3.34
N PRO A 72 0.89 -13.67 -2.56
CA PRO A 72 1.65 -13.37 -1.34
C PRO A 72 2.97 -12.63 -1.63
N ASP A 73 3.54 -12.81 -2.82
CA ASP A 73 4.74 -12.13 -3.32
C ASP A 73 4.62 -10.58 -3.33
N ALA A 74 3.39 -10.06 -3.45
CA ALA A 74 3.13 -8.63 -3.36
C ALA A 74 3.53 -8.02 -2.00
N LEU A 75 3.66 -8.85 -0.95
CA LEU A 75 4.16 -8.42 0.36
C LEU A 75 5.67 -8.12 0.35
N GLU A 76 6.45 -8.63 -0.61
CA GLU A 76 7.89 -8.35 -0.69
C GLU A 76 8.18 -6.89 -1.07
N ALA A 77 7.30 -6.28 -1.86
CA ALA A 77 7.37 -4.85 -2.17
C ALA A 77 7.07 -3.95 -0.95
N ILE A 78 6.55 -4.52 0.14
CA ILE A 78 6.24 -3.82 1.38
C ILE A 78 7.46 -3.96 2.30
N ARG A 79 8.29 -2.92 2.31
CA ARG A 79 9.46 -2.86 3.19
C ARG A 79 9.03 -2.51 4.63
N PRO A 80 9.60 -3.16 5.66
CA PRO A 80 9.37 -2.78 7.05
C PRO A 80 9.95 -1.37 7.32
N LEU A 81 9.43 -0.74 8.38
CA LEU A 81 9.94 0.52 8.94
C LEU A 81 11.42 0.44 9.31
#